data_AF-A0AAE6ZPA5-F1
#
_entry.id   AF-A0AAE6ZPA5-F1
#
_cell.length_a   1.000
_cell.length_b   1.000
_cell.length_c   1.000
_cell.angle_alpha   90.00
_cell.angle_beta   90.00
_cell.angle_gamma   90.00
#
_symmetry.space_group_name_H-M   'P 1'
#
loop_
_entity.id
_entity.type
_entity.pdbx_description
1 polymer ?
#
loop_
_entity_poly.entity_id
_entity_poly.type
_entity_poly.pdbx_seq_one_letter_code
_entity_poly.pdbx_strand_id
1 'polypeptide(L)'
;MPFTISHIAIVLPLACRQRPFFSMTGLMIGAMVPDFFYFLLFDPYFDDGHEWWGIFVYDVPLALLLAFLYHEAAKPALIRYLPVWAAARLHYFRYFHWGSYFRKNYGVVILSVIAGTLTHFFLDAFTHGPGYFVQLFSFLQGDVMVFGSPMETWYLLQYLTSAVGLLLLFWFFLRLPRPFLPREVQGRHKPVFWLLMIVAASAILLFYRQQPHVFRKSIDYLAIVMGALFYGFFAVVLGQKLARL
;
A
#
# COMPACT_ATOMS: atom_id res chain seq x y z
N MET A 1 8.69 -6.90 4.00
CA MET A 1 8.26 -7.70 2.81
C MET A 1 8.40 -6.90 1.53
N PRO A 2 8.88 -7.41 0.36
CA PRO A 2 9.09 -6.58 -0.83
C PRO A 2 7.82 -5.90 -1.37
N PHE A 3 6.64 -6.48 -1.10
CA PHE A 3 5.37 -5.86 -1.48
C PHE A 3 4.64 -5.34 -0.24
N THR A 4 4.78 -4.03 0.00
CA THR A 4 4.16 -3.30 1.13
C THR A 4 2.68 -3.61 1.34
N ILE A 5 1.91 -3.71 0.25
CA ILE A 5 0.47 -3.99 0.28
C ILE A 5 0.17 -5.36 0.94
N SER A 6 1.06 -6.33 0.83
CA SER A 6 0.83 -7.68 1.36
C SER A 6 0.74 -7.72 2.89
N HIS A 7 1.34 -6.77 3.60
CA HIS A 7 1.19 -6.64 5.05
C HIS A 7 -0.27 -6.46 5.48
N ILE A 8 -1.12 -5.86 4.63
CA ILE A 8 -2.56 -5.70 4.94
C ILE A 8 -3.24 -7.06 5.19
N ALA A 9 -2.72 -8.15 4.61
CA ALA A 9 -3.34 -9.46 4.73
C ALA A 9 -3.51 -9.91 6.20
N ILE A 10 -2.59 -9.53 7.10
CA ILE A 10 -2.67 -9.92 8.52
C ILE A 10 -3.84 -9.24 9.25
N VAL A 11 -4.26 -8.06 8.81
CA VAL A 11 -5.38 -7.31 9.42
C VAL A 11 -6.73 -7.63 8.76
N LEU A 12 -6.76 -8.36 7.65
CA LEU A 12 -8.01 -8.75 6.98
C LEU A 12 -9.01 -9.53 7.84
N PRO A 13 -8.61 -10.46 8.72
CA PRO A 13 -9.57 -11.13 9.61
C PRO A 13 -10.34 -10.16 10.51
N LEU A 14 -9.72 -9.02 10.86
CA LEU A 14 -10.38 -7.94 11.61
C LEU A 14 -11.39 -7.18 10.74
N ALA A 15 -11.23 -7.18 9.41
CA ALA A 15 -12.13 -6.59 8.43
C ALA A 15 -13.46 -7.32 8.29
N CYS A 16 -13.48 -8.63 8.56
CA CYS A 16 -14.64 -9.47 8.35
C CYS A 16 -15.80 -9.19 9.32
N ARG A 17 -15.57 -8.41 10.37
CA ARG A 17 -16.60 -8.06 11.36
C ARG A 17 -16.58 -6.56 11.61
N GLN A 18 -17.73 -5.90 11.47
CA GLN A 18 -17.86 -4.50 11.89
C GLN A 18 -17.64 -4.43 13.40
N ARG A 19 -16.46 -3.95 13.81
CA ARG A 19 -16.10 -3.72 15.20
C ARG A 19 -16.07 -2.21 15.41
N PRO A 20 -16.82 -1.66 16.39
CA PRO A 20 -16.82 -0.22 16.65
C PRO A 20 -15.46 0.31 17.11
N PHE A 21 -14.57 -0.59 17.54
CA PHE A 21 -13.26 -0.26 18.10
C PHE A 21 -12.13 -0.18 17.08
N PHE A 22 -12.38 -0.50 15.80
CA PHE A 22 -11.34 -0.48 14.77
C PHE A 22 -11.79 0.27 13.52
N SER A 23 -10.88 1.11 13.01
CA SER A 23 -10.97 1.68 11.67
C SER A 23 -10.23 0.78 10.70
N MET A 24 -10.96 0.19 9.74
CA MET A 24 -10.31 -0.63 8.71
C MET A 24 -9.35 0.17 7.83
N THR A 25 -9.71 1.41 7.46
CA THR A 25 -8.78 2.31 6.77
C THR A 25 -7.51 2.52 7.60
N GLY A 26 -7.65 2.76 8.91
CA GLY A 26 -6.51 2.94 9.81
C GLY A 26 -5.61 1.70 9.87
N LEU A 27 -6.18 0.52 10.11
CA LEU A 27 -5.44 -0.75 10.16
C LEU A 27 -4.71 -1.05 8.85
N MET A 28 -5.40 -0.93 7.72
CA MET A 28 -4.83 -1.26 6.41
C MET A 28 -3.71 -0.30 6.02
N ILE A 29 -3.92 1.02 6.21
CA ILE A 29 -2.88 2.00 5.88
C ILE A 29 -1.72 1.89 6.86
N GLY A 30 -1.98 1.75 8.17
CA GLY A 30 -0.93 1.56 9.18
C GLY A 30 -0.03 0.37 8.87
N ALA A 31 -0.61 -0.77 8.43
CA ALA A 31 0.17 -1.94 8.02
C ALA A 31 1.05 -1.70 6.77
N MET A 32 0.84 -0.61 6.03
CA MET A 32 1.61 -0.26 4.84
C MET A 32 2.63 0.85 5.08
N VAL A 33 2.39 1.76 6.03
CA VAL A 33 3.10 3.04 6.08
C VAL A 33 4.61 2.94 6.29
N PRO A 34 5.16 2.03 7.13
CA PRO A 34 6.61 1.95 7.32
C PRO A 34 7.38 1.82 6.01
N ASP A 35 7.01 0.86 5.17
CA ASP A 35 7.59 0.70 3.82
C ASP A 35 7.14 1.76 2.81
N PHE A 36 6.07 2.52 3.11
CA PHE A 36 5.53 3.52 2.16
C PHE A 36 6.53 4.65 1.91
N PHE A 37 7.36 4.96 2.92
CA PHE A 37 8.44 5.93 2.78
C PHE A 37 9.46 5.54 1.72
N TYR A 38 9.71 4.24 1.52
CA TYR A 38 10.68 3.77 0.51
C TYR A 38 10.38 4.32 -0.87
N PHE A 39 9.12 4.30 -1.29
CA PHE A 39 8.74 4.77 -2.61
C PHE A 39 8.21 6.22 -2.62
N LEU A 40 7.83 6.77 -1.47
CA LEU A 40 7.54 8.21 -1.37
C LEU A 40 8.83 9.02 -1.52
N LEU A 41 9.93 8.59 -0.89
CA LEU A 41 11.22 9.27 -0.91
C LEU A 41 12.15 8.78 -2.03
N PHE A 42 11.77 7.72 -2.75
CA PHE A 42 12.65 7.01 -3.68
C PHE A 42 13.92 6.48 -3.00
N ASP A 43 13.81 6.10 -1.72
CA ASP A 43 14.91 5.65 -0.87
C ASP A 43 14.52 4.36 -0.11
N PRO A 44 14.90 3.17 -0.62
CA PRO A 44 14.58 1.90 0.03
C PRO A 44 15.34 1.65 1.33
N TYR A 45 16.18 2.59 1.78
CA TYR A 45 16.98 2.47 3.01
C TYR A 45 16.45 3.35 4.16
N PHE A 46 15.32 4.04 3.97
CA PHE A 46 14.70 4.85 5.00
C PHE A 46 14.19 3.98 6.17
N ASP A 47 14.94 3.90 7.26
CA ASP A 47 14.65 2.99 8.38
C ASP A 47 13.94 3.67 9.57
N ASP A 48 13.92 5.01 9.58
CA ASP A 48 13.27 5.83 10.62
C ASP A 48 11.78 5.46 10.84
N GLY A 49 11.08 4.98 9.81
CA GLY A 49 9.69 4.49 9.89
C GLY A 49 9.55 3.14 10.61
N HIS A 50 10.64 2.40 10.79
CA HIS A 50 10.69 1.11 11.49
C HIS A 50 11.14 1.25 12.94
N GLU A 51 11.34 2.48 13.43
CA GLU A 51 11.62 2.78 14.82
C GLU A 51 10.34 3.02 15.67
N TRP A 52 10.40 2.69 16.96
CA TRP A 52 9.26 2.86 17.89
C TRP A 52 8.76 4.30 17.99
N TRP A 53 9.66 5.28 17.97
CA TRP A 53 9.28 6.70 17.95
C TRP A 53 8.82 7.12 16.54
N GLY A 54 9.33 6.46 15.50
CA GLY A 54 8.96 6.66 14.10
C GLY A 54 7.48 6.43 13.84
N ILE A 55 6.84 5.52 14.57
CA ILE A 55 5.39 5.32 14.54
C ILE A 55 4.63 6.65 14.71
N PHE A 56 5.06 7.48 15.66
CA PHE A 56 4.36 8.72 16.00
C PHE A 56 4.80 9.91 15.14
N VAL A 57 6.08 9.96 14.76
CA VAL A 57 6.66 11.08 13.99
C VAL A 57 6.41 10.94 12.50
N TYR A 58 6.45 9.72 11.97
CA TYR A 58 6.37 9.44 10.54
C TYR A 58 5.11 8.68 10.17
N ASP A 59 4.86 7.53 10.80
CA ASP A 59 3.82 6.62 10.31
C ASP A 59 2.40 7.16 10.52
N VAL A 60 2.09 7.63 11.73
CA VAL A 60 0.76 8.19 12.02
C VAL A 60 0.45 9.40 11.13
N PRO A 61 1.34 10.42 11.01
CA PRO A 61 1.11 11.54 10.10
C PRO A 61 0.93 11.12 8.64
N LEU A 62 1.80 10.25 8.12
CA LEU A 62 1.70 9.80 6.74
C LEU A 62 0.45 8.95 6.50
N ALA A 63 0.08 8.07 7.44
CA ALA A 63 -1.12 7.26 7.35
C ALA A 63 -2.39 8.10 7.26
N LEU A 64 -2.48 9.16 8.07
CA LEU A 64 -3.61 10.09 8.02
C LEU A 64 -3.67 10.81 6.67
N LEU A 65 -2.53 11.32 6.18
CA LEU A 65 -2.44 11.95 4.86
C LEU A 65 -2.90 10.99 3.75
N LEU A 66 -2.38 9.76 3.75
CA LEU A 66 -2.73 8.72 2.77
C LEU A 66 -4.20 8.32 2.87
N ALA A 67 -4.79 8.29 4.05
CA ALA A 67 -6.20 7.99 4.23
C ALA A 67 -7.09 9.05 3.57
N PHE A 68 -6.79 10.34 3.79
CA PHE A 68 -7.50 11.42 3.11
C PHE A 68 -7.26 11.40 1.60
N LEU A 69 -6.02 11.21 1.17
CA LEU A 69 -5.66 11.13 -0.24
C LEU A 69 -6.38 9.97 -0.94
N TYR A 70 -6.47 8.80 -0.30
CA TYR A 70 -7.21 7.66 -0.81
C TYR A 70 -8.71 7.96 -0.91
N HIS A 71 -9.33 8.44 0.17
CA HIS A 71 -10.77 8.61 0.20
C HIS A 71 -11.28 9.76 -0.69
N GLU A 72 -10.53 10.86 -0.80
CA GLU A 72 -10.96 12.09 -1.48
C GLU A 72 -10.42 12.23 -2.93
N ALA A 73 -9.37 11.49 -3.28
CA ALA A 73 -8.77 11.53 -4.62
C ALA A 73 -8.69 10.16 -5.29
N ALA A 74 -8.02 9.18 -4.68
CA ALA A 74 -7.77 7.90 -5.34
C ALA A 74 -9.04 7.08 -5.57
N LYS A 75 -9.85 6.83 -4.52
CA LYS A 75 -11.08 6.03 -4.58
C LYS A 75 -12.06 6.56 -5.64
N PRO A 76 -12.39 7.88 -5.72
CA PRO A 76 -13.22 8.41 -6.79
C PRO A 76 -12.64 8.21 -8.20
N ALA A 77 -11.33 8.42 -8.38
CA ALA A 77 -10.67 8.20 -9.66
C ALA A 77 -10.69 6.72 -10.09
N LEU A 78 -10.40 5.82 -9.15
CA LEU A 78 -10.44 4.37 -9.38
C LEU A 78 -11.86 3.88 -9.73
N ILE A 79 -12.90 4.35 -9.02
CA ILE A 79 -14.29 4.04 -9.37
C ILE A 79 -14.61 4.50 -10.81
N ARG A 80 -14.08 5.63 -11.24
CA ARG A 80 -14.34 6.19 -12.58
C ARG A 80 -13.61 5.45 -13.69
N TYR A 81 -12.35 5.06 -13.46
CA TYR A 81 -11.45 4.59 -14.54
C TYR A 81 -11.07 3.11 -14.49
N LEU A 82 -11.42 2.37 -13.43
CA LEU A 82 -11.27 0.92 -13.42
C LEU A 82 -12.27 0.21 -14.37
N PRO A 83 -11.98 -1.04 -14.75
CA PRO A 83 -12.96 -1.94 -15.36
C PRO A 83 -14.23 -2.05 -14.50
N VAL A 84 -15.38 -2.25 -15.14
CA VAL A 84 -16.71 -2.23 -14.49
C VAL A 84 -16.76 -3.16 -13.28
N TRP A 85 -16.22 -4.37 -13.42
CA TRP A 85 -16.25 -5.39 -12.37
C TRP A 85 -15.50 -4.97 -11.11
N ALA A 86 -14.43 -4.19 -11.23
CA ALA A 86 -13.61 -3.70 -10.13
C ALA A 86 -14.17 -2.38 -9.56
N ALA A 87 -14.55 -1.46 -10.44
CA ALA A 87 -15.19 -0.20 -10.09
C ALA A 87 -16.47 -0.39 -9.26
N ALA A 88 -17.31 -1.36 -9.64
CA ALA A 88 -18.54 -1.69 -8.91
C ALA A 88 -18.27 -2.10 -7.45
N ARG A 89 -17.18 -2.84 -7.20
CA ARG A 89 -16.82 -3.27 -5.83
C ARG A 89 -16.42 -2.09 -4.95
N LEU A 90 -15.68 -1.13 -5.49
CA LEU A 90 -15.34 0.10 -4.78
C LEU A 90 -16.56 1.02 -4.61
N HIS A 91 -17.46 1.03 -5.60
CA HIS A 91 -18.71 1.79 -5.56
C HIS A 91 -19.69 1.29 -4.50
N TYR A 92 -19.51 0.07 -3.97
CA TYR A 92 -20.23 -0.39 -2.78
C TYR A 92 -20.03 0.56 -1.59
N PHE A 93 -18.84 1.15 -1.44
CA PHE A 93 -18.49 2.08 -0.36
C PHE A 93 -18.72 3.56 -0.70
N ARG A 94 -19.61 3.87 -1.66
CA ARG A 94 -19.86 5.24 -2.13
C ARG A 94 -20.49 6.15 -1.08
N TYR A 95 -21.32 5.61 -0.19
CA TYR A 95 -21.99 6.36 0.87
C TYR A 95 -21.11 6.55 2.12
N PHE A 96 -19.91 5.96 2.12
CA PHE A 96 -18.97 6.14 3.22
C PHE A 96 -18.22 7.47 3.06
N HIS A 97 -18.50 8.40 3.99
CA HIS A 97 -17.90 9.73 4.05
C HIS A 97 -16.76 9.78 5.07
N TRP A 98 -15.52 9.75 4.56
CA TRP A 98 -14.31 9.67 5.39
C TRP A 98 -14.16 10.85 6.36
N GLY A 99 -14.26 12.09 5.88
CA GLY A 99 -14.08 13.27 6.75
C GLY A 99 -15.07 13.33 7.92
N SER A 100 -16.32 12.93 7.72
CA SER A 100 -17.32 12.84 8.81
C SER A 100 -17.04 11.69 9.77
N TYR A 101 -16.58 10.53 9.26
CA TYR A 101 -16.17 9.41 10.10
C TYR A 101 -14.94 9.76 10.94
N PHE A 102 -13.90 10.34 10.33
CA PHE A 102 -12.66 10.72 10.99
C PHE A 102 -12.91 11.72 12.12
N ARG A 103 -13.67 12.80 11.88
CA ARG A 103 -13.99 13.80 12.92
C ARG A 103 -14.64 13.20 14.16
N LYS A 104 -15.49 12.17 13.98
CA LYS A 104 -16.18 11.48 15.08
C LYS A 104 -15.31 10.41 15.76
N ASN A 105 -14.31 9.87 15.07
CA ASN A 105 -13.60 8.65 15.47
C ASN A 105 -12.06 8.79 15.37
N TYR A 106 -11.51 10.00 15.44
CA TYR A 106 -10.08 10.23 15.19
C TYR A 106 -9.18 9.39 16.10
N GLY A 107 -9.54 9.25 17.39
CA GLY A 107 -8.81 8.39 18.33
C GLY A 107 -8.81 6.91 17.91
N VAL A 108 -9.96 6.38 17.46
CA VAL A 108 -10.06 5.01 16.93
C VAL A 108 -9.22 4.85 15.66
N VAL A 109 -9.21 5.86 14.79
CA VAL A 109 -8.39 5.85 13.57
C VAL A 109 -6.91 5.81 13.92
N ILE A 110 -6.44 6.68 14.81
CA ILE A 110 -5.03 6.75 15.23
C ILE A 110 -4.60 5.43 15.89
N LEU A 111 -5.39 4.91 16.83
CA LEU A 111 -5.10 3.62 17.47
C LEU A 111 -5.09 2.46 16.47
N SER A 112 -5.95 2.51 15.45
CA SER A 112 -5.98 1.52 14.38
C SER A 112 -4.77 1.62 13.46
N VAL A 113 -4.29 2.84 13.18
CA VAL A 113 -3.03 3.05 12.45
C VAL A 113 -1.87 2.45 13.23
N ILE A 114 -1.73 2.80 14.51
CA ILE A 114 -0.67 2.24 15.37
C ILE A 114 -0.76 0.72 15.40
N ALA A 115 -1.95 0.15 15.61
CA ALA A 115 -2.13 -1.30 15.57
C ALA A 115 -1.72 -1.90 14.23
N GLY A 116 -2.08 -1.27 13.11
CA GLY A 116 -1.64 -1.67 11.77
C GLY A 116 -0.11 -1.67 11.64
N THR A 117 0.54 -0.58 12.03
CA THR A 117 2.01 -0.48 12.04
C THR A 117 2.66 -1.58 12.88
N LEU A 118 2.12 -1.88 14.07
CA LEU A 118 2.63 -2.97 14.90
C LEU A 118 2.50 -4.34 14.23
N THR A 119 1.44 -4.56 13.44
CA THR A 119 1.33 -5.80 12.66
C THR A 119 2.36 -5.89 11.52
N HIS A 120 2.79 -4.74 10.98
CA HIS A 120 3.91 -4.67 10.03
C HIS A 120 5.20 -5.11 10.70
N PHE A 121 5.56 -4.49 11.83
CA PHE A 121 6.78 -4.82 12.58
C PHE A 121 6.79 -6.29 13.02
N PHE A 122 5.63 -6.81 13.43
CA PHE A 122 5.48 -8.21 13.79
C PHE A 122 5.85 -9.15 12.63
N LEU A 123 5.38 -8.86 11.41
CA LEU A 123 5.71 -9.66 10.24
C LEU A 123 7.17 -9.52 9.82
N ASP A 124 7.72 -8.31 9.91
CA ASP A 124 9.11 -8.04 9.60
C ASP A 124 10.07 -8.74 10.56
N ALA A 125 9.68 -8.93 11.82
CA ALA A 125 10.46 -9.68 12.80
C ALA A 125 10.68 -11.16 12.41
N PHE A 126 9.91 -11.70 11.47
CA PHE A 126 10.11 -13.05 10.88
C PHE A 126 10.83 -13.03 9.53
N THR A 127 10.91 -11.88 8.86
CA THR A 127 11.27 -11.80 7.43
C THR A 127 12.45 -10.88 7.13
N HIS A 128 13.20 -10.49 8.17
CA HIS A 128 14.44 -9.74 8.06
C HIS A 128 15.52 -10.35 8.97
N GLY A 129 16.76 -10.37 8.51
CA GLY A 129 17.90 -10.95 9.23
C GLY A 129 18.01 -10.51 10.70
N PRO A 130 17.96 -9.20 11.02
CA PRO A 130 17.99 -8.71 12.40
C PRO A 130 16.69 -8.93 13.20
N GLY A 131 15.64 -9.47 12.58
CA GLY A 131 14.32 -9.63 13.18
C GLY A 131 14.33 -10.54 14.40
N TYR A 132 13.56 -10.16 15.43
CA TYR A 132 13.53 -10.86 16.72
C TYR A 132 13.27 -12.37 16.57
N PHE A 133 12.30 -12.77 15.74
CA PHE A 133 11.96 -14.19 15.57
C PHE A 133 12.98 -14.93 14.69
N VAL A 134 13.62 -14.24 13.75
CA VAL A 134 14.76 -14.80 12.98
C VAL A 134 15.94 -15.09 13.91
N GLN A 135 16.20 -14.21 14.88
CA GLN A 135 17.22 -14.43 15.91
C GLN A 135 16.85 -15.54 16.89
N LEU A 136 15.56 -15.69 17.20
CA LEU A 136 15.05 -16.71 18.12
C LEU A 136 15.00 -18.13 17.51
N PHE A 137 14.60 -18.25 16.25
CA PHE A 137 14.41 -19.54 15.58
C PHE A 137 15.52 -19.82 14.57
N SER A 138 16.47 -20.67 14.96
CA SER A 138 17.66 -20.99 14.15
C SER A 138 17.35 -21.50 12.73
N PHE A 139 16.21 -22.16 12.52
CA PHE A 139 15.82 -22.61 11.17
C PHE A 139 15.57 -21.45 10.20
N LEU A 140 15.20 -20.25 10.68
CA LEU A 140 15.01 -19.06 9.84
C LEU A 140 16.33 -18.50 9.32
N GLN A 141 17.42 -18.71 10.07
CA GLN A 141 18.79 -18.35 9.66
C GLN A 141 19.44 -19.43 8.77
N GLY A 142 18.85 -20.63 8.73
CA GLY A 142 19.34 -21.71 7.89
C GLY A 142 19.12 -21.43 6.40
N ASP A 143 20.04 -21.93 5.58
CA ASP A 143 19.92 -21.88 4.12
C ASP A 143 18.96 -22.93 3.59
N VAL A 144 18.20 -22.55 2.58
CA VAL A 144 17.40 -23.44 1.73
C VAL A 144 17.81 -23.25 0.27
N MET A 145 17.87 -24.36 -0.48
CA MET A 145 18.21 -24.32 -1.90
C MET A 145 16.99 -23.91 -2.73
N VAL A 146 17.07 -22.75 -3.38
CA VAL A 146 16.03 -22.20 -4.25
C VAL A 146 16.61 -22.07 -5.67
N PHE A 147 16.07 -22.83 -6.63
CA PHE A 147 16.57 -22.90 -8.01
C PHE A 147 18.08 -23.20 -8.13
N GLY A 148 18.64 -23.97 -7.18
CA GLY A 148 20.05 -24.34 -7.17
C GLY A 148 20.98 -23.33 -6.49
N SER A 149 20.46 -22.24 -5.94
CA SER A 149 21.21 -21.25 -5.16
C SER A 149 20.79 -21.29 -3.68
N PRO A 150 21.72 -21.20 -2.72
CA PRO A 150 21.36 -21.07 -1.31
C PRO A 150 20.71 -19.72 -1.05
N MET A 151 19.69 -19.71 -0.20
CA MET A 151 18.96 -18.54 0.23
C MET A 151 18.55 -18.72 1.69
N GLU A 152 18.77 -17.70 2.51
CA GLU A 152 18.34 -17.76 3.90
C GLU A 152 16.82 -17.90 3.99
N THR A 153 16.35 -18.76 4.90
CA THR A 153 14.94 -19.12 5.01
C THR A 153 14.05 -17.92 5.34
N TRP A 154 14.52 -16.98 6.17
CA TRP A 154 13.80 -15.73 6.44
C TRP A 154 13.57 -14.89 5.17
N TYR A 155 14.54 -14.89 4.26
CA TYR A 155 14.46 -14.13 3.01
C TYR A 155 13.47 -14.80 2.05
N LEU A 156 13.46 -16.14 1.99
CA LEU A 156 12.43 -16.88 1.24
C LEU A 156 11.03 -16.59 1.81
N LEU A 157 10.90 -16.58 3.14
CA LEU A 157 9.64 -16.28 3.81
C LEU A 157 9.13 -14.89 3.45
N GLN A 158 10.04 -13.91 3.27
CA GLN A 158 9.70 -12.56 2.82
C GLN A 158 8.95 -12.57 1.47
N TYR A 159 9.38 -13.38 0.50
CA TYR A 159 8.70 -13.52 -0.80
C TYR A 159 7.40 -14.32 -0.70
N LEU A 160 7.41 -15.43 0.04
CA LEU A 160 6.22 -16.28 0.20
C LEU A 160 5.08 -15.53 0.88
N THR A 161 5.37 -14.84 1.98
CA THR A 161 4.37 -14.03 2.70
C THR A 161 3.87 -12.88 1.83
N SER A 162 4.74 -12.26 1.01
CA SER A 162 4.31 -11.26 0.04
C SER A 162 3.33 -11.83 -0.99
N ALA A 163 3.64 -12.99 -1.59
CA ALA A 163 2.81 -13.61 -2.60
C ALA A 163 1.47 -14.06 -2.02
N VAL A 164 1.50 -14.76 -0.87
CA VAL A 164 0.29 -15.20 -0.16
C VAL A 164 -0.56 -14.02 0.27
N GLY A 165 0.04 -12.97 0.84
CA GLY A 165 -0.67 -11.77 1.26
C GLY A 165 -1.39 -11.09 0.09
N LEU A 166 -0.73 -10.96 -1.07
CA LEU A 166 -1.33 -10.38 -2.26
C LEU A 166 -2.48 -11.24 -2.81
N LEU A 167 -2.33 -12.57 -2.83
CA LEU A 167 -3.38 -13.50 -3.24
C LEU A 167 -4.59 -13.43 -2.32
N LEU A 168 -4.39 -13.35 -1.00
CA LEU A 168 -5.45 -13.19 -0.02
C LEU A 168 -6.19 -11.86 -0.18
N LEU A 169 -5.47 -10.76 -0.40
CA LEU A 169 -6.07 -9.44 -0.66
C LEU A 169 -6.88 -9.44 -1.95
N PHE A 170 -6.35 -10.05 -3.01
CA PHE A 170 -7.05 -10.17 -4.28
C PHE A 170 -8.31 -11.04 -4.14
N TRP A 171 -8.21 -12.18 -3.45
CA TRP A 171 -9.35 -13.04 -3.15
C TRP A 171 -10.42 -12.29 -2.33
N PHE A 172 -10.02 -11.57 -1.28
CA PHE A 172 -10.93 -10.76 -0.47
C PHE A 172 -11.62 -9.67 -1.31
N PHE A 173 -10.86 -8.98 -2.16
CA PHE A 173 -11.41 -8.00 -3.11
C PHE A 173 -12.45 -8.64 -4.04
N LEU A 174 -12.19 -9.85 -4.55
CA LEU A 174 -13.13 -10.61 -5.36
C LEU A 174 -14.37 -11.09 -4.59
N ARG A 175 -14.35 -11.10 -3.25
CA ARG A 175 -15.50 -11.43 -2.39
C ARG A 175 -16.39 -10.24 -2.03
N LEU A 176 -15.94 -9.00 -2.29
CA LEU A 176 -16.77 -7.82 -2.05
C LEU A 176 -18.10 -7.89 -2.84
N PRO A 177 -19.14 -7.13 -2.46
CA PRO A 177 -20.35 -7.00 -3.27
C PRO A 177 -20.09 -6.33 -4.62
N ARG A 178 -20.86 -6.69 -5.65
CA ARG A 178 -20.85 -6.06 -6.99
C ARG A 178 -22.20 -5.38 -7.24
N PRO A 179 -22.51 -4.23 -6.62
CA PRO A 179 -23.74 -3.51 -6.92
C PRO A 179 -23.78 -3.06 -8.38
N PHE A 180 -24.97 -2.74 -8.88
CA PHE A 180 -25.11 -2.06 -10.16
C PHE A 180 -24.30 -0.75 -10.16
N LEU A 181 -23.59 -0.51 -11.26
CA LEU A 181 -22.78 0.69 -11.47
C LEU A 181 -23.38 1.52 -12.60
N PRO A 182 -23.98 2.69 -12.33
CA PRO A 182 -24.52 3.57 -13.36
C PRO A 182 -23.45 3.97 -14.39
N ARG A 183 -23.85 4.13 -15.65
CA ARG A 183 -22.90 4.44 -16.75
C ARG A 183 -22.27 5.82 -16.57
N GLU A 184 -22.96 6.75 -15.93
CA GLU A 184 -22.56 8.12 -15.66
C GLU A 184 -21.38 8.18 -14.67
N VAL A 185 -21.28 7.19 -13.79
CA VAL A 185 -20.16 7.06 -12.84
C VAL A 185 -18.86 6.67 -13.56
N GLN A 186 -18.96 6.00 -14.71
CA GLN A 186 -17.80 5.58 -15.47
C GLN A 186 -17.25 6.70 -16.36
N GLY A 187 -15.93 6.80 -16.41
CA GLY A 187 -15.24 7.70 -17.33
C GLY A 187 -15.39 7.22 -18.78
N ARG A 188 -15.73 8.13 -19.69
CA ARG A 188 -15.83 7.87 -21.14
C ARG A 188 -14.48 7.53 -21.79
N HIS A 189 -13.35 7.98 -21.22
CA HIS A 189 -12.00 7.83 -21.78
C HIS A 189 -11.03 7.12 -20.81
N LYS A 190 -11.38 5.90 -20.38
CA LYS A 190 -10.51 5.11 -19.49
C LYS A 190 -9.11 4.85 -20.07
N PRO A 191 -8.94 4.47 -21.35
CA PRO A 191 -7.61 4.23 -21.90
C PRO A 191 -6.73 5.47 -21.86
N VAL A 192 -7.32 6.66 -22.12
CA VAL A 192 -6.59 7.94 -22.05
C VAL A 192 -6.09 8.21 -20.64
N PHE A 193 -6.92 7.98 -19.60
CA PHE A 193 -6.48 8.15 -18.21
C PHE A 193 -5.27 7.26 -17.89
N TRP A 194 -5.33 5.97 -18.24
CA TRP A 194 -4.23 5.03 -17.97
C TRP A 194 -3.00 5.32 -18.82
N LEU A 195 -3.17 5.74 -20.07
CA LEU A 195 -2.07 6.17 -20.93
C LEU A 195 -1.35 7.39 -20.32
N LEU A 196 -2.09 8.42 -19.91
CA LEU A 196 -1.51 9.60 -19.26
C LEU A 196 -0.77 9.22 -17.96
N MET A 197 -1.32 8.27 -17.19
CA MET A 197 -0.69 7.79 -15.97
C MET A 197 0.62 7.03 -16.26
N ILE A 198 0.64 6.17 -17.28
CA ILE A 198 1.85 5.49 -17.76
C ILE A 198 2.89 6.50 -18.27
N VAL A 199 2.46 7.51 -19.04
CA VAL A 199 3.35 8.56 -19.56
C VAL A 199 3.96 9.36 -18.41
N ALA A 200 3.15 9.79 -17.43
CA ALA A 200 3.63 10.51 -16.26
C ALA A 200 4.61 9.67 -15.43
N ALA A 201 4.29 8.40 -15.17
CA ALA A 201 5.18 7.49 -14.47
C ALA A 201 6.49 7.26 -15.25
N SER A 202 6.41 7.07 -16.57
CA SER A 202 7.60 6.88 -17.43
C SER A 202 8.50 8.11 -17.44
N ALA A 203 7.92 9.32 -17.43
CA ALA A 203 8.70 10.56 -17.34
C ALA A 203 9.49 10.63 -16.02
N ILE A 204 8.88 10.25 -14.90
CA ILE A 204 9.56 10.17 -13.59
C ILE A 204 10.69 9.13 -13.64
N LEU A 205 10.42 7.94 -14.19
CA LEU A 205 11.42 6.89 -14.33
C LEU A 205 12.62 7.33 -15.18
N LEU A 206 12.37 8.00 -16.31
CA LEU A 206 13.43 8.51 -17.18
C LEU A 206 14.24 9.63 -16.52
N PHE A 207 13.58 10.51 -15.75
CA PHE A 207 14.26 11.53 -14.96
C PHE A 207 15.21 10.90 -13.92
N TYR A 208 14.71 9.94 -13.13
CA TYR A 208 15.54 9.27 -12.13
C TYR A 208 16.66 8.45 -12.78
N ARG A 209 16.43 7.83 -13.94
CA ARG A 209 17.46 7.07 -14.67
C ARG A 209 18.69 7.91 -15.02
N GLN A 210 18.53 9.22 -15.18
CA GLN A 210 19.66 10.13 -15.44
C GLN A 210 20.49 10.44 -14.19
N GLN A 211 20.07 10.00 -13.01
CA GLN A 211 20.79 10.21 -11.75
C GLN A 211 21.61 8.97 -11.40
N PRO A 212 22.92 8.92 -11.73
CA PRO A 212 23.76 7.72 -11.56
C PRO A 212 23.93 7.28 -10.11
N HIS A 213 23.63 8.15 -9.14
CA HIS A 213 23.75 7.84 -7.72
C HIS A 213 22.58 7.02 -7.16
N VAL A 214 21.45 6.97 -7.87
CA VAL A 214 20.18 6.43 -7.35
C VAL A 214 19.98 4.94 -7.67
N PHE A 215 20.63 4.41 -8.72
CA PHE A 215 20.50 2.99 -9.11
C PHE A 215 21.76 2.20 -8.76
N ARG A 216 21.88 1.72 -7.51
CA ARG A 216 23.01 0.91 -7.05
C ARG A 216 22.66 -0.56 -6.86
N LYS A 217 21.42 -0.86 -6.47
CA LYS A 217 20.91 -2.21 -6.17
C LYS A 217 19.54 -2.47 -6.81
N SER A 218 19.17 -3.75 -6.92
CA SER A 218 17.87 -4.17 -7.46
C SER A 218 16.66 -3.62 -6.69
N ILE A 219 16.81 -3.42 -5.36
CA ILE A 219 15.74 -2.88 -4.51
C ILE A 219 15.42 -1.41 -4.82
N ASP A 220 16.41 -0.65 -5.27
CA ASP A 220 16.24 0.75 -5.68
C ASP A 220 15.24 0.84 -6.85
N TYR A 221 15.30 -0.09 -7.81
CA TYR A 221 14.36 -0.13 -8.94
C TYR A 221 12.92 -0.34 -8.49
N LEU A 222 12.67 -1.20 -7.50
CA LEU A 222 11.32 -1.48 -7.03
C LEU A 222 10.72 -0.22 -6.36
N ALA A 223 11.47 0.42 -5.46
CA ALA A 223 11.05 1.65 -4.80
C ALA A 223 10.75 2.76 -5.83
N ILE A 224 11.61 2.92 -6.84
CA ILE A 224 11.46 3.96 -7.86
C ILE A 224 10.28 3.70 -8.79
N VAL A 225 10.05 2.44 -9.19
CA VAL A 225 8.89 2.06 -9.99
C VAL A 225 7.60 2.30 -9.22
N MET A 226 7.53 1.85 -7.96
CA MET A 226 6.35 2.08 -7.12
C MET A 226 6.08 3.57 -6.90
N GLY A 227 7.14 4.37 -6.65
CA GLY A 227 7.05 5.81 -6.49
C GLY A 227 6.54 6.49 -7.75
N ALA A 228 7.13 6.16 -8.91
CA ALA A 228 6.73 6.70 -10.20
C ALA A 228 5.27 6.38 -10.55
N LEU A 229 4.79 5.16 -10.26
CA LEU A 229 3.39 4.79 -10.44
C LEU A 229 2.47 5.58 -9.50
N PHE A 230 2.85 5.73 -8.23
CA PHE A 230 2.10 6.51 -7.23
C PHE A 230 1.97 7.99 -7.64
N TYR A 231 3.10 8.65 -7.89
CA TYR A 231 3.14 10.07 -8.28
C TYR A 231 2.48 10.31 -9.65
N GLY A 232 2.75 9.43 -10.62
CA GLY A 232 2.12 9.50 -11.94
C GLY A 232 0.59 9.39 -11.89
N PHE A 233 0.07 8.50 -11.04
CA PHE A 233 -1.37 8.39 -10.80
C PHE A 233 -1.94 9.68 -10.22
N PHE A 234 -1.35 10.22 -9.16
CA PHE A 234 -1.88 11.44 -8.51
C PHE A 234 -1.72 12.70 -9.37
N ALA A 235 -0.67 12.80 -10.18
CA ALA A 235 -0.50 13.87 -11.16
C ALA A 235 -1.68 13.93 -12.14
N VAL A 236 -2.10 12.77 -12.69
CA VAL A 236 -3.24 12.71 -13.60
C VAL A 236 -4.56 12.99 -12.88
N VAL A 237 -4.74 12.45 -11.67
CA VAL A 237 -5.95 12.71 -10.87
C VAL A 237 -6.11 14.21 -10.56
N LEU A 238 -5.04 14.88 -10.16
CA LEU A 238 -5.05 16.31 -9.84
C LEU A 238 -5.23 17.16 -11.10
N GLY A 239 -4.52 16.84 -12.19
CA GLY A 239 -4.66 17.54 -13.47
C GLY A 239 -6.10 17.49 -14.02
N GLN A 240 -6.78 16.35 -13.85
CA GLN A 240 -8.19 16.24 -14.24
C GLN A 240 -9.16 17.01 -13.32
N LYS A 241 -8.83 17.20 -12.04
CA LYS A 241 -9.63 18.05 -11.15
C LYS A 241 -9.48 19.52 -11.54
N LEU A 242 -8.25 19.96 -11.82
CA LEU A 242 -7.95 21.33 -12.23
C LEU A 242 -8.60 21.68 -13.58
N ALA A 243 -8.58 20.78 -14.57
CA ALA A 243 -9.22 21.01 -15.87
C ALA A 243 -10.76 21.08 -15.85
N ARG A 244 -11.39 20.83 -14.69
CA ARG A 244 -12.85 20.93 -14.49
C ARG A 244 -13.26 22.16 -13.65
N LEU A 245 -12.30 22.85 -13.06
CA LEU A 245 -12.48 24.15 -12.40
C LEU A 245 -12.36 25.26 -13.44
#